data_AF-A0A929PI93-F1
#
_entry.id   AF-A0A929PI93-F1
#
_cell.length_a   1.000
_cell.length_b   1.000
_cell.length_c   1.000
_cell.angle_alpha   90.00
_cell.angle_beta   90.00
_cell.angle_gamma   90.00
#
_symmetry.space_group_name_H-M   'P 1'
#
loop_
_entity.id
_entity.type
_entity.pdbx_description
1 polymer ?
#
loop_
_entity_poly.entity_id
_entity_poly.type
_entity_poly.pdbx_seq_one_letter_code
_entity_poly.pdbx_strand_id
1 'polypeptide(L)'
;MYWKYCIKRIIYGLLIFIILIFIFSALFNTTMESTLRSQIEEEIRGETLKLDTRMTPEEITHYISERREFKRHLYHLDKPIWSRIVWRAINVLSLDFGKATIMRSSSGESDVWTIIAECLPRTVLLFTTAIFINIVLGLWLGLRKAQKAGGLMDKTTSIGTMIV
;
A
#
# COMPACT_ATOMS: atom_id res chain seq x y z
N MET A 1 -6.63 -20.60 -29.83
CA MET A 1 -5.36 -19.84 -29.95
C MET A 1 -5.22 -18.73 -28.90
N TYR A 2 -6.30 -18.01 -28.55
CA TYR A 2 -6.29 -16.89 -27.59
C TYR A 2 -6.01 -17.27 -26.13
N TRP A 3 -6.43 -18.45 -25.66
CA TRP A 3 -6.22 -18.88 -24.27
C TRP A 3 -4.75 -18.92 -23.84
N LYS A 4 -3.85 -19.40 -24.72
CA LYS A 4 -2.40 -19.43 -24.46
C LYS A 4 -1.82 -18.02 -24.32
N TYR A 5 -2.34 -17.05 -25.08
CA TYR A 5 -1.94 -15.64 -24.97
C TYR A 5 -2.44 -15.04 -23.66
N CYS A 6 -3.70 -15.28 -23.29
CA CYS A 6 -4.25 -14.82 -22.00
C CYS A 6 -3.45 -15.36 -20.82
N ILE A 7 -3.14 -16.66 -20.79
CA ILE A 7 -2.33 -17.27 -19.73
C ILE A 7 -0.96 -16.62 -19.65
N LYS A 8 -0.24 -16.50 -20.78
CA LYS A 8 1.08 -15.87 -20.78
C LYS A 8 1.03 -14.46 -20.21
N ARG A 9 0.02 -13.67 -20.59
CA ARG A 9 -0.16 -12.30 -20.09
C ARG A 9 -0.44 -12.25 -18.59
N ILE A 10 -1.26 -13.16 -18.07
CA ILE A 10 -1.52 -13.28 -16.63
C ILE A 10 -0.24 -13.63 -15.87
N ILE A 11 0.56 -14.58 -16.39
CA ILE A 11 1.84 -14.96 -15.79
C ILE A 11 2.80 -13.77 -15.76
N TYR A 12 2.95 -13.04 -16.86
CA TYR A 12 3.78 -11.83 -16.88
C TYR A 12 3.28 -10.76 -15.90
N GLY A 13 1.95 -10.58 -15.80
CA GLY A 13 1.36 -9.66 -14.83
C GLY A 13 1.69 -10.05 -13.38
N LEU A 14 1.56 -11.33 -13.03
CA LEU A 14 1.93 -11.84 -11.71
C LEU A 14 3.42 -11.69 -11.43
N LEU A 15 4.28 -12.00 -12.40
CA LEU A 15 5.73 -11.82 -12.24
C LEU A 15 6.10 -10.35 -12.01
N ILE A 16 5.54 -9.44 -12.80
CA ILE A 16 5.75 -8.01 -12.62
C ILE A 16 5.25 -7.55 -11.24
N PHE A 17 4.09 -8.04 -10.81
CA PHE A 17 3.53 -7.71 -9.49
C PHE A 17 4.43 -8.18 -8.34
N ILE A 18 4.95 -9.41 -8.41
CA ILE A 18 5.90 -9.93 -7.41
C ILE A 18 7.16 -9.07 -7.39
N ILE A 19 7.74 -8.79 -8.56
CA ILE A 19 8.94 -7.94 -8.68
C ILE A 19 8.68 -6.56 -8.08
N LEU A 20 7.53 -5.97 -8.39
CA LEU A 20 7.12 -4.66 -7.89
C LEU A 20 7.04 -4.66 -6.35
N ILE A 21 6.42 -5.68 -5.75
CA ILE A 21 6.36 -5.83 -4.27
C ILE A 21 7.76 -5.93 -3.68
N PHE A 22 8.66 -6.69 -4.29
CA PHE A 22 10.04 -6.80 -3.84
C PHE A 22 10.77 -5.45 -3.89
N ILE A 23 10.62 -4.69 -4.98
CA ILE A 23 11.20 -3.36 -5.13
C ILE A 23 10.63 -2.41 -4.06
N PHE A 24 9.31 -2.41 -3.86
CA PHE A 24 8.67 -1.60 -2.81
C PHE A 24 9.19 -1.98 -1.42
N SER A 25 9.26 -3.28 -1.10
CA SER A 25 9.76 -3.73 0.19
C SER A 25 11.23 -3.36 0.41
N ALA A 26 12.05 -3.31 -0.65
CA ALA A 26 13.43 -2.87 -0.57
C ALA A 26 13.53 -1.35 -0.35
N LEU A 27 12.78 -0.57 -1.14
CA LEU A 27 12.77 0.89 -1.08
C LEU A 27 12.29 1.40 0.27
N PHE A 28 11.19 0.84 0.79
CA PHE A 28 10.59 1.26 2.06
C PHE A 28 11.19 0.56 3.29
N ASN A 29 12.20 -0.31 3.13
CA ASN A 29 12.73 -1.10 4.24
C ASN A 29 13.17 -0.25 5.44
N THR A 30 13.87 0.86 5.18
CA THR A 30 14.43 1.76 6.20
C THR A 30 13.34 2.53 6.93
N THR A 31 12.38 3.10 6.20
CA THR A 31 11.23 3.81 6.77
C THR A 31 10.35 2.88 7.59
N MET A 32 10.15 1.64 7.15
CA MET A 32 9.40 0.64 7.90
C MET A 32 10.15 0.21 9.17
N GLU A 33 11.48 0.08 9.11
CA GLU A 33 12.28 -0.21 10.29
C GLU A 33 12.24 0.92 11.32
N SER A 34 12.39 2.18 10.91
CA SER A 34 12.29 3.31 11.84
C SER A 34 10.91 3.39 12.46
N THR A 35 9.87 3.16 11.66
CA THR A 35 8.48 3.12 12.12
C THR A 35 8.25 2.01 13.15
N LEU A 36 8.69 0.79 12.87
CA LEU A 36 8.57 -0.34 13.80
C LEU A 36 9.33 -0.10 15.09
N ARG A 37 10.54 0.46 15.02
CA ARG A 37 11.31 0.83 16.22
C ARG A 37 10.56 1.85 17.07
N SER A 38 10.00 2.89 16.47
CA SER A 38 9.18 3.88 17.19
C SER A 38 7.94 3.25 17.83
N GLN A 39 7.25 2.34 17.13
CA GLN A 39 6.11 1.61 17.68
C GLN A 39 6.51 0.73 18.87
N ILE A 40 7.64 0.02 18.78
CA ILE A 40 8.17 -0.79 19.87
C ILE A 40 8.45 0.07 21.10
N GLU A 41 9.09 1.23 20.94
CA GLU A 41 9.36 2.15 22.06
C GLU A 41 8.06 2.70 22.68
N GLU A 42 7.08 3.06 21.85
CA GLU A 42 5.78 3.53 22.33
C GLU A 42 5.04 2.44 23.10
N GLU A 43 5.05 1.20 22.60
CA GLU A 43 4.43 0.06 23.26
C GLU A 43 5.12 -0.28 24.58
N ILE A 44 6.46 -0.31 24.61
CA ILE A 44 7.22 -0.53 25.85
C ILE A 44 6.94 0.58 26.85
N ARG A 45 6.87 1.85 26.42
CA ARG A 45 6.50 2.97 27.29
C ARG A 45 5.08 2.82 27.85
N GLY A 46 4.16 2.30 27.05
CA GLY A 46 2.80 1.99 27.50
C GLY A 46 2.75 0.83 28.50
N GLU A 47 3.60 -0.19 28.32
CA GLU A 47 3.78 -1.31 29.25
C GLU A 47 4.41 -0.83 30.58
N THR A 48 5.43 0.03 30.52
CA THR A 48 6.12 0.50 31.73
C THR A 48 5.28 1.42 32.60
N LEU A 49 4.39 2.22 32.00
CA LEU A 49 3.41 3.02 32.75
C LEU A 49 2.42 2.17 33.57
N LYS A 50 2.27 0.88 33.23
CA LYS A 50 1.41 -0.07 33.94
C LYS A 50 2.18 -0.92 34.96
N LEU A 51 3.50 -0.83 35.00
CA LEU A 51 4.32 -1.54 35.99
C LEU A 51 4.13 -0.92 37.37
N ASP A 52 4.17 -1.78 38.40
CA ASP A 52 3.96 -1.38 39.79
C ASP A 52 5.09 -0.44 40.27
N THR A 53 4.74 0.60 41.04
CA THR A 53 5.65 1.67 41.50
C THR A 53 6.70 1.19 42.52
N ARG A 54 6.72 -0.11 42.81
CA ARG A 54 7.58 -0.75 43.81
C ARG A 54 8.91 -1.26 43.26
N MET A 55 9.09 -1.29 41.93
CA MET A 55 10.33 -1.73 41.31
C MET A 55 11.43 -0.65 41.45
N THR A 56 12.66 -1.11 41.67
CA THR A 56 13.83 -0.22 41.68
C THR A 56 14.11 0.33 40.26
N PRO A 57 14.73 1.51 40.13
CA PRO A 57 15.11 2.05 38.83
C PRO A 57 15.95 1.09 37.99
N GLU A 58 16.82 0.31 38.62
CA GLU A 58 17.68 -0.69 37.97
C GLU A 58 16.86 -1.85 37.40
N GLU A 59 15.89 -2.38 38.15
CA GLU A 59 15.00 -3.45 37.68
C GLU A 59 14.13 -3.01 36.49
N ILE A 60 13.65 -1.76 36.52
CA ILE A 60 12.86 -1.19 35.42
C ILE A 60 13.69 -1.10 34.14
N THR A 61 14.94 -0.62 34.23
CA THR A 61 15.81 -0.52 33.06
C THR A 61 16.18 -1.88 32.48
N HIS A 62 16.43 -2.88 33.34
CA HIS A 62 16.66 -4.26 32.92
C HIS A 62 15.44 -4.82 32.18
N TYR A 63 14.24 -4.69 32.76
CA TYR A 63 12.98 -5.12 32.15
C TYR A 63 12.76 -4.48 30.77
N ILE A 64 12.97 -3.17 30.65
CA ILE A 64 12.84 -2.44 29.39
C ILE A 64 13.80 -3.00 28.33
N SER A 65 15.05 -3.28 28.72
CA SER A 65 16.08 -3.77 27.79
C SER A 65 15.74 -5.17 27.27
N GLU A 66 15.33 -6.08 28.15
CA GLU A 66 14.93 -7.44 27.80
C GLU A 66 13.68 -7.42 26.91
N ARG A 67 12.70 -6.58 27.27
CA ARG A 67 11.47 -6.43 26.50
C ARG A 67 11.71 -5.87 25.11
N ARG A 68 12.65 -4.91 24.98
CA ARG A 68 13.07 -4.37 23.69
C ARG A 68 13.71 -5.42 22.81
N GLU A 69 14.65 -6.20 23.32
CA GLU A 69 15.30 -7.26 22.57
C GLU A 69 14.30 -8.35 22.13
N PHE A 70 13.39 -8.74 23.02
CA PHE A 70 12.30 -9.66 22.68
C PHE A 70 11.44 -9.15 21.51
N LYS A 71 10.99 -7.89 21.57
CA LYS A 71 10.18 -7.29 20.50
C LYS A 71 10.97 -7.15 19.19
N ARG A 72 12.26 -6.79 19.26
CA ARG A 72 13.13 -6.72 18.08
C ARG A 72 13.25 -8.07 17.37
N HIS A 73 13.43 -9.14 18.13
CA HIS A 73 13.48 -10.50 17.59
C HIS A 73 12.13 -10.93 16.98
N LEU A 74 11.00 -10.61 17.65
CA LEU A 74 9.66 -10.90 17.13
C LEU A 74 9.41 -10.25 15.76
N TYR A 75 9.81 -8.98 15.60
CA TYR A 75 9.67 -8.24 14.34
C TYR A 75 10.84 -8.45 13.35
N HIS A 76 11.72 -9.42 13.62
CA HIS A 76 12.86 -9.77 12.78
C HIS A 76 13.82 -8.60 12.52
N LEU A 77 13.86 -7.61 13.42
CA LEU A 77 14.69 -6.40 13.30
C LEU A 77 16.18 -6.70 13.51
N ASP A 78 16.48 -7.84 14.12
CA ASP A 78 17.79 -8.44 14.34
C ASP A 78 18.36 -9.19 13.10
N LYS A 79 17.50 -9.50 12.11
CA LYS A 79 17.90 -10.27 10.92
C LYS A 79 18.56 -9.38 9.86
N PRO A 80 19.38 -9.97 8.95
CA PRO A 80 19.97 -9.24 7.83
C PRO A 80 18.91 -8.56 6.96
N ILE A 81 19.26 -7.41 6.36
CA ILE A 81 18.36 -6.57 5.55
C ILE A 81 17.62 -7.41 4.48
N TRP A 82 18.34 -8.29 3.78
CA TRP A 82 17.76 -9.14 2.73
C TRP A 82 16.63 -10.04 3.25
N SER A 83 16.82 -10.67 4.42
CA SER A 83 15.80 -11.53 5.03
C SER A 83 14.55 -10.73 5.40
N ARG A 84 14.72 -9.49 5.86
CA ARG A 84 13.61 -8.61 6.26
C ARG A 84 12.79 -8.17 5.04
N ILE A 85 13.46 -7.87 3.92
CA ILE A 85 12.79 -7.53 2.66
C ILE A 85 11.97 -8.71 2.15
N VAL A 86 12.56 -9.90 2.10
CA VAL A 86 11.86 -11.11 1.63
C VAL A 86 10.65 -11.42 2.51
N TRP A 87 10.82 -11.40 3.84
CA TRP A 87 9.73 -11.70 4.78
C TRP A 87 8.56 -10.72 4.63
N ARG A 88 8.85 -9.42 4.51
CA ARG A 88 7.82 -8.39 4.29
C ARG A 88 7.13 -8.54 2.94
N ALA A 89 7.88 -8.80 1.88
CA ALA A 89 7.33 -9.05 0.56
C ALA A 89 6.36 -10.24 0.58
N ILE A 90 6.71 -11.32 1.31
CA ILE A 90 5.84 -12.49 1.49
C ILE A 90 4.56 -12.10 2.24
N ASN A 91 4.64 -11.33 3.33
CA ASN A 91 3.43 -10.91 4.07
C ASN A 91 2.48 -10.09 3.19
N VAL A 92 3.01 -9.19 2.38
CA VAL A 92 2.20 -8.42 1.41
C VAL A 92 1.58 -9.33 0.35
N LEU A 93 2.33 -10.33 -0.14
CA LEU A 93 1.81 -11.31 -1.09
C LEU A 93 0.74 -12.23 -0.48
N SER A 94 0.85 -12.55 0.82
CA SER A 94 -0.18 -13.29 1.56
C SER A 94 -1.34 -12.42 2.04
N LEU A 95 -1.36 -11.14 1.65
CA LEU A 95 -2.37 -10.15 2.02
C LEU A 95 -2.47 -9.90 3.54
N ASP A 96 -1.36 -10.10 4.25
CA ASP A 96 -1.21 -9.70 5.65
C ASP A 96 -0.54 -8.34 5.72
N PHE A 97 -1.37 -7.29 5.73
CA PHE A 97 -0.92 -5.90 5.75
C PHE A 97 -0.70 -5.36 7.18
N GLY A 98 -1.12 -6.09 8.21
CA GLY A 98 -1.04 -5.67 9.60
C GLY A 98 -1.82 -4.39 9.93
N LYS A 99 -1.23 -3.55 10.80
CA LYS A 99 -1.82 -2.31 11.32
C LYS A 99 -1.19 -1.07 10.70
N ALA A 100 -2.02 -0.08 10.41
CA ALA A 100 -1.62 1.23 9.94
C ALA A 100 -1.01 2.05 11.07
N THR A 101 0.09 2.73 10.78
CA THR A 101 0.81 3.59 11.74
C THR A 101 0.14 4.94 11.93
N ILE A 102 -0.28 5.58 10.84
CA ILE A 102 -0.75 6.98 10.83
C ILE A 102 -2.25 7.05 10.63
N MET A 103 -2.78 6.24 9.71
CA MET A 103 -4.18 6.27 9.31
C MET A 103 -5.02 5.35 10.21
N ARG A 104 -6.28 5.73 10.43
CA ARG A 104 -7.28 4.91 11.12
C ARG A 104 -8.58 4.92 10.32
N SER A 105 -9.42 3.91 10.51
CA SER A 105 -10.76 3.87 9.95
C SER A 105 -11.64 4.96 10.57
N SER A 106 -12.82 5.20 9.99
CA SER A 106 -13.86 6.05 10.59
C SER A 106 -14.29 5.58 11.99
N SER A 107 -14.19 4.29 12.29
CA SER A 107 -14.45 3.70 13.60
C SER A 107 -13.26 3.81 14.58
N GLY A 108 -12.09 4.30 14.12
CA GLY A 108 -10.88 4.43 14.94
C GLY A 108 -10.00 3.17 14.98
N GLU A 109 -10.32 2.14 14.20
CA GLU A 109 -9.49 0.93 14.05
C GLU A 109 -8.23 1.24 13.23
N SER A 110 -7.12 0.59 13.58
CA SER A 110 -5.86 0.68 12.84
C SER A 110 -5.62 -0.49 11.90
N ASP A 111 -6.52 -1.46 11.81
CA ASP A 111 -6.34 -2.60 10.90
C ASP A 111 -6.46 -2.14 9.44
N VAL A 112 -5.43 -2.45 8.65
CA VAL A 112 -5.32 -1.97 7.25
C VAL A 112 -6.49 -2.49 6.40
N TRP A 113 -6.92 -3.73 6.64
CA TRP A 113 -8.07 -4.31 5.96
C TRP A 113 -9.36 -3.54 6.20
N THR A 114 -9.64 -3.12 7.43
CA THR A 114 -10.82 -2.30 7.76
C THR A 114 -10.77 -0.97 7.01
N ILE A 115 -9.60 -0.31 7.01
CA ILE A 115 -9.40 0.97 6.32
C ILE A 115 -9.63 0.83 4.81
N ILE A 116 -9.05 -0.22 4.20
CA ILE A 116 -9.23 -0.49 2.77
C ILE A 116 -10.70 -0.78 2.47
N ALA A 117 -11.37 -1.60 3.28
CA ALA A 117 -12.77 -1.96 3.08
C ALA A 117 -13.71 -0.76 3.15
N GLU A 118 -13.41 0.25 3.97
CA GLU A 118 -14.18 1.49 4.02
C GLU A 118 -13.98 2.36 2.76
N CYS A 119 -12.74 2.44 2.27
CA CYS A 119 -12.39 3.30 1.13
C CYS A 119 -12.76 2.67 -0.22
N LEU A 120 -12.65 1.35 -0.36
CA LEU A 120 -12.87 0.62 -1.60
C LEU A 120 -14.23 0.90 -2.26
N PRO A 121 -15.39 0.86 -1.57
CA PRO A 121 -16.67 1.14 -2.20
C PRO A 121 -16.78 2.59 -2.71
N ARG A 122 -16.20 3.56 -2.00
CA ARG A 122 -16.19 4.97 -2.41
C ARG A 122 -15.38 5.14 -3.69
N THR A 123 -14.21 4.50 -3.76
CA THR A 123 -13.36 4.50 -4.96
C THR A 123 -14.07 3.82 -6.13
N VAL A 124 -14.69 2.65 -5.91
CA VAL A 124 -15.45 1.97 -6.96
C VAL A 124 -16.54 2.86 -7.50
N LEU A 125 -17.36 3.49 -6.64
CA LEU A 125 -18.43 4.40 -7.05
C LEU A 125 -17.90 5.58 -7.88
N LEU A 126 -16.83 6.23 -7.41
CA LEU A 126 -16.22 7.36 -8.10
C LEU A 126 -15.66 6.96 -9.46
N PHE A 127 -14.94 5.83 -9.52
CA PHE A 127 -14.37 5.31 -10.77
C PHE A 127 -15.45 4.86 -11.75
N THR A 128 -16.48 4.14 -11.31
CA THR A 128 -17.57 3.72 -12.19
C THR A 128 -18.33 4.91 -12.75
N THR A 129 -18.56 5.94 -11.93
CA THR A 129 -19.21 7.18 -12.37
C THR A 129 -18.36 7.92 -13.40
N ALA A 130 -17.06 8.05 -13.13
CA ALA A 130 -16.11 8.67 -14.07
C ALA A 130 -16.03 7.89 -15.39
N ILE A 131 -15.97 6.55 -15.33
CA ILE A 131 -15.97 5.69 -16.53
C ILE A 131 -17.26 5.89 -17.33
N PHE A 132 -18.42 5.91 -16.67
CA PHE A 132 -19.70 6.11 -17.35
C PHE A 132 -19.74 7.47 -18.08
N ILE A 133 -19.34 8.55 -17.40
CA ILE A 133 -19.25 9.89 -18.01
C ILE A 133 -18.27 9.88 -19.19
N ASN A 134 -17.09 9.28 -19.03
CA ASN A 134 -16.09 9.16 -20.08
C ASN A 134 -16.60 8.39 -21.30
N ILE A 135 -17.37 7.31 -21.10
CA ILE A 135 -17.97 6.55 -22.20
C ILE A 135 -19.01 7.41 -22.92
N VAL A 136 -19.91 8.08 -22.20
CA VAL A 136 -20.95 8.93 -22.80
C VAL A 136 -20.33 10.07 -23.61
N LEU A 137 -19.41 10.83 -23.00
CA LEU A 137 -18.75 11.95 -23.67
C LEU A 137 -17.81 11.48 -24.78
N GLY A 138 -17.05 10.42 -24.53
CA GLY A 138 -16.10 9.84 -25.48
C GLY A 138 -16.79 9.30 -26.73
N LEU A 139 -17.92 8.59 -26.57
CA LEU A 139 -18.72 8.13 -27.70
C LEU A 139 -19.38 9.30 -28.42
N TRP A 140 -19.98 10.25 -27.70
CA TRP A 140 -20.64 11.41 -28.32
C TRP A 140 -19.66 12.26 -29.14
N LEU A 141 -18.51 12.60 -28.56
CA LEU A 141 -17.46 13.34 -29.26
C LEU A 141 -16.84 12.51 -30.39
N GLY A 142 -16.54 11.24 -30.14
CA GLY A 142 -15.94 10.34 -31.13
C GLY A 142 -16.82 10.16 -32.37
N LEU A 143 -18.11 9.89 -32.19
CA LEU A 143 -19.08 9.76 -33.28
C LEU A 143 -19.25 11.08 -34.05
N ARG A 144 -19.35 12.21 -33.33
CA ARG A 144 -19.53 13.52 -33.97
C ARG A 144 -18.31 13.95 -34.80
N LYS A 145 -17.09 13.58 -34.37
CA LYS A 145 -15.87 13.77 -35.17
C LYS A 145 -15.85 12.84 -36.38
N ALA A 146 -16.22 11.58 -36.23
CA ALA A 146 -16.26 10.61 -37.33
C ALA A 146 -17.25 11.02 -38.44
N GLN A 147 -18.36 11.67 -38.10
CA GLN A 147 -19.37 12.13 -39.06
C GLN A 147 -18.93 13.34 -39.91
N LYS A 148 -17.99 14.17 -39.43
CA LYS A 148 -17.47 15.34 -40.16
C LYS A 148 -15.94 15.38 -40.13
N ALA A 149 -15.32 14.45 -40.86
CA ALA A 149 -13.87 14.42 -41.06
C ALA A 149 -13.38 15.76 -41.65
N GLY A 150 -12.37 16.39 -41.02
CA GLY A 150 -11.78 17.66 -41.47
C GLY A 150 -12.52 18.94 -41.02
N GLY A 151 -13.57 18.84 -40.21
CA GLY A 151 -14.28 20.00 -39.64
C GLY A 151 -13.47 20.76 -38.58
N LEU A 152 -13.96 21.92 -38.12
CA LEU A 152 -13.30 22.76 -37.10
C LEU A 152 -12.92 21.99 -35.82
N MET A 153 -13.78 21.06 -35.39
CA MET A 153 -13.56 20.23 -34.19
C MET A 153 -12.45 19.18 -34.39
N ASP A 154 -12.17 18.80 -35.63
CA ASP A 154 -11.08 17.89 -35.98
C ASP A 154 -9.75 18.63 -36.05
N LYS A 155 -9.74 19.84 -36.63
CA LYS A 155 -8.56 20.71 -36.70
C LYS A 155 -8.07 21.18 -35.32
N THR A 156 -8.97 21.57 -34.41
CA THR A 156 -8.56 21.98 -33.05
C THR A 156 -7.98 20.84 -32.23
N THR A 157 -8.54 19.64 -32.36
CA THR A 157 -7.99 18.46 -31.66
C THR A 157 -6.63 18.06 -32.22
N SER A 158 -6.44 18.13 -33.55
CA SER A 158 -5.17 17.82 -34.21
C SER A 158 -4.04 18.74 -33.74
N ILE A 159 -4.31 20.03 -33.58
CA ILE A 159 -3.37 21.00 -33.00
C ILE A 159 -3.03 20.62 -31.54
N GLY A 160 -4.04 20.25 -30.74
CA GLY A 160 -3.82 19.79 -29.37
C GLY A 160 -2.94 18.54 -29.26
N THR A 161 -3.08 17.58 -30.18
CA THR A 161 -2.24 16.37 -30.24
C THR A 161 -0.86 16.58 -30.85
N MET A 162 -0.61 17.70 -31.55
CA MET A 162 0.73 18.04 -32.03
C MET A 162 1.56 18.81 -31.00
N ILE A 163 0.91 19.44 -30.01
CA ILE A 163 1.56 20.27 -28.97
C ILE A 163 1.94 19.45 -27.72
N VAL A 164 1.30 18.29 -27.51
CA VAL A 164 1.58 17.34 -26.42
C VAL A 164 2.33 16.14 -26.98
#